data_AF-A0A150PPF1-F1
#
_entry.id   AF-A0A150PPF1-F1
#
_cell.length_a   1.000
_cell.length_b   1.000
_cell.length_c   1.000
_cell.angle_alpha   90.00
_cell.angle_beta   90.00
_cell.angle_gamma   90.00
#
_symmetry.space_group_name_H-M   'P 1'
#
loop_
_entity.id
_entity.type
_entity.pdbx_description
1 polymer ?
#
loop_
_entity_poly.entity_id
_entity_poly.type
_entity_poly.pdbx_seq_one_letter_code
_entity_poly.pdbx_strand_id
1 'polypeptide(L)'
;MANSDLHILIVVDLYPAVSAAELRETLPHEREDRRTLLLTEFGAPRLAPPPDASPIDWPAVGRAVEKLVAEVHAIRGDRPTVLFIGGRGPLAVFVHLGYLLSKFGGRQVVINQPPGGGRWEHFPMEAAAGDGSPLLDVLAGLPAEEVPSSGRVGIYVDTAGRDTSRDVFRDFIKEEGDHVAGVVKLRSSAPLRVTPEHVPVLVLQLTQFFSQAPTRYPDRSGLSLFVGGPAQVAFAVGRAVNPTVVGKDIWLTEYRAPSYERVYSLPFNPRTEPEIPRGAEYVNARRDVLDAMAAAIDELKRHMKAEHLPADVLSASDRKKFIDRLARLERSTDSKKDSAFRLRVIEGHYALGEGIAEALRRSTVPEQQGFAKLLILHELLHDWQALRSTNYSAVGGAGFVLEQVDYAADAFAVRALMKMELDRGGDAARDEVRARLERWLDMVLRGIAAFDIMEQGATKMTRLGERRLRRYLMWHLQLARAATIREPSHVDEMLRPPLTVELAPLAGRLDTERYEKVVSRALPDTELFCAIGGHLVRQARRPGFDPGALVEAVRSYARELIQQAMVFLVDEHRGKLAPWIA
;
A
#
# COMPACT_ATOMS: atom_id res chain seq x y z
N MET A 1 -28.73 40.39 -10.57
CA MET A 1 -28.53 39.24 -9.67
C MET A 1 -27.04 39.18 -9.37
N ALA A 2 -26.62 39.42 -8.12
CA ALA A 2 -25.20 39.37 -7.77
C ALA A 2 -24.73 37.93 -7.92
N ASN A 3 -23.71 37.71 -8.76
CA ASN A 3 -23.11 36.41 -8.98
C ASN A 3 -22.39 36.03 -7.68
N SER A 4 -23.03 35.27 -6.78
CA SER A 4 -22.43 34.89 -5.51
C SER A 4 -21.44 33.77 -5.78
N ASP A 5 -20.14 34.08 -5.89
CA ASP A 5 -19.13 33.02 -6.02
C ASP A 5 -19.22 32.07 -4.81
N LEU A 6 -19.16 30.78 -5.10
CA LEU A 6 -19.13 29.72 -4.10
C LEU A 6 -17.81 29.79 -3.32
N HIS A 7 -17.88 29.75 -1.99
CA HIS A 7 -16.69 29.71 -1.15
C HIS A 7 -16.49 28.30 -0.58
N ILE A 8 -15.31 27.72 -0.82
CA ILE A 8 -14.92 26.43 -0.23
C ILE A 8 -13.70 26.66 0.65
N LEU A 9 -13.82 26.34 1.94
CA LEU A 9 -12.73 26.33 2.91
C LEU A 9 -12.20 24.90 3.05
N ILE A 10 -10.96 24.68 2.65
CA ILE A 10 -10.19 23.46 2.88
C ILE A 10 -9.40 23.65 4.18
N VAL A 11 -9.63 22.77 5.15
CA VAL A 11 -8.93 22.78 6.44
C VAL A 11 -8.00 21.58 6.53
N VAL A 12 -6.69 21.83 6.57
CA VAL A 12 -5.67 20.82 6.89
C VAL A 12 -5.60 20.69 8.41
N ASP A 13 -6.35 19.76 9.00
CA ASP A 13 -6.51 19.59 10.44
C ASP A 13 -5.73 18.39 11.01
N LEU A 14 -4.52 18.15 10.49
CA LEU A 14 -3.70 17.01 10.89
C LEU A 14 -3.04 17.20 12.25
N TYR A 15 -2.72 18.44 12.65
CA TYR A 15 -2.19 18.75 13.98
C TYR A 15 -3.25 19.41 14.89
N PRO A 16 -3.25 19.14 16.22
CA PRO A 16 -4.35 19.44 17.14
C PRO A 16 -4.56 20.93 17.51
N ALA A 17 -4.09 21.88 16.70
CA ALA A 17 -4.04 23.30 17.05
C ALA A 17 -4.77 24.23 16.05
N VAL A 18 -5.70 23.71 15.26
CA VAL A 18 -6.48 24.51 14.30
C VAL A 18 -7.97 24.25 14.49
N SER A 19 -8.71 25.31 14.79
CA SER A 19 -10.16 25.29 14.75
C SER A 19 -10.66 25.69 13.36
N ALA A 20 -11.52 24.85 12.76
CA ALA A 20 -12.20 25.22 11.53
C ALA A 20 -13.08 26.47 11.70
N ALA A 21 -13.58 26.73 12.92
CA ALA A 21 -14.35 27.93 13.23
C ALA A 21 -13.49 29.19 13.14
N GLU A 22 -12.27 29.17 13.70
CA GLU A 22 -11.34 30.30 13.64
C GLU A 22 -10.97 30.66 12.19
N LEU A 23 -10.68 29.66 11.35
CA LEU A 23 -10.43 29.88 9.92
C LEU A 23 -11.66 30.37 9.16
N ARG A 24 -12.87 30.02 9.62
CA ARG A 24 -14.12 30.44 8.99
C ARG A 24 -14.43 31.91 9.28
N GLU A 25 -14.03 32.43 10.43
CA GLU A 25 -14.19 33.83 10.82
C GLU A 25 -13.33 34.79 9.98
N THR A 26 -12.24 34.31 9.39
CA THR A 26 -11.36 35.15 8.55
C THR A 26 -11.92 35.34 7.13
N LEU A 27 -12.94 34.57 6.75
CA LEU A 27 -13.55 34.62 5.43
C LEU A 27 -14.61 35.73 5.36
N PRO A 28 -14.77 36.41 4.20
CA PRO A 28 -15.76 37.47 4.02
C PRO A 28 -17.15 37.08 4.54
N HIS A 29 -17.71 37.84 5.50
CA HIS A 29 -19.02 37.61 6.08
C HIS A 29 -20.13 37.78 5.01
N GLU A 30 -21.27 37.09 5.18
CA GLU A 30 -22.49 37.22 4.34
C GLU A 30 -22.47 36.53 2.96
N ARG A 31 -22.09 35.24 2.89
CA ARG A 31 -22.43 34.40 1.73
C ARG A 31 -23.21 33.16 2.17
N GLU A 32 -24.39 32.96 1.60
CA GLU A 32 -25.26 31.80 1.85
C GLU A 32 -24.57 30.48 1.42
N ASP A 33 -23.74 30.54 0.38
CA ASP A 33 -23.06 29.39 -0.22
C ASP A 33 -21.60 29.26 0.24
N ARG A 34 -21.41 28.76 1.48
CA ARG A 34 -20.09 28.38 2.03
C ARG A 34 -20.04 26.89 2.36
N ARG A 35 -18.97 26.21 1.94
CA ARG A 35 -18.66 24.82 2.33
C ARG A 35 -17.32 24.76 3.06
N THR A 36 -17.21 23.89 4.05
CA THR A 36 -15.99 23.64 4.80
C THR A 36 -15.69 22.16 4.73
N LEU A 37 -14.47 21.80 4.33
CA LEU A 37 -14.00 20.44 4.13
C LEU A 37 -12.78 20.22 5.02
N LEU A 38 -12.85 19.28 5.96
CA LEU A 38 -11.73 18.94 6.84
C LEU A 38 -11.00 17.73 6.29
N LEU A 39 -9.67 17.79 6.20
CA LEU A 39 -8.89 16.69 5.64
C LEU A 39 -9.10 15.36 6.39
N THR A 40 -9.31 15.40 7.71
CA THR A 40 -9.62 14.20 8.51
C THR A 40 -10.97 13.55 8.17
N GLU A 41 -11.96 14.30 7.68
CA GLU A 41 -13.26 13.76 7.24
C GLU A 41 -13.11 12.88 5.98
N PHE A 42 -12.02 13.05 5.23
CA PHE A 42 -11.67 12.23 4.06
C PHE A 42 -10.75 11.05 4.39
N GLY A 43 -10.53 10.78 5.69
CA GLY A 43 -9.82 9.59 6.17
C GLY A 43 -8.35 9.81 6.52
N ALA A 44 -7.86 11.06 6.56
CA ALA A 44 -6.51 11.33 7.05
C ALA A 44 -6.43 11.11 8.56
N PRO A 45 -5.36 10.44 9.07
CA PRO A 45 -5.15 10.32 10.50
C PRO A 45 -4.76 11.66 11.11
N ARG A 46 -5.22 11.93 12.34
CA ARG A 46 -4.63 13.01 13.15
C ARG A 46 -3.22 12.60 13.57
N LEU A 47 -2.31 13.54 13.46
CA LEU A 47 -0.92 13.37 13.81
C LEU A 47 -0.67 13.98 15.19
N ALA A 48 0.07 13.26 16.03
CA ALA A 48 0.60 13.85 17.25
C ALA A 48 1.54 15.02 16.89
N PRO A 49 1.62 16.07 17.72
CA PRO A 49 2.66 17.08 17.57
C PRO A 49 4.04 16.40 17.54
N PRO A 50 5.02 16.89 16.77
CA PRO A 50 6.37 16.33 16.78
C PRO A 50 7.01 16.41 18.19
N PRO A 51 7.84 15.42 18.60
CA PRO A 51 8.50 14.41 17.78
C PRO A 51 8.22 12.98 18.26
N ASP A 52 7.00 12.46 18.08
CA ASP A 52 6.82 11.01 18.21
C ASP A 52 7.44 10.33 16.98
N ALA A 53 8.32 9.35 17.22
CA ALA A 53 8.93 8.48 16.21
C ALA A 53 7.92 7.53 15.56
N SER A 54 6.63 7.68 15.87
CA SER A 54 5.55 6.90 15.29
C SER A 54 5.56 7.06 13.76
N PRO A 55 5.49 5.96 13.01
CA PRO A 55 5.34 5.99 11.56
C PRO A 55 4.07 6.76 11.17
N ILE A 56 4.18 7.63 10.16
CA ILE A 56 3.02 8.31 9.57
C ILE A 56 2.50 7.45 8.42
N ASP A 57 1.18 7.20 8.37
CA ASP A 57 0.53 6.56 7.22
C ASP A 57 0.38 7.59 6.08
N TRP A 58 1.49 7.86 5.40
CA TRP A 58 1.54 8.78 4.26
C TRP A 58 0.56 8.41 3.14
N PRO A 59 0.38 7.12 2.77
CA PRO A 59 -0.65 6.73 1.81
C PRO A 59 -2.07 7.12 2.24
N ALA A 60 -2.44 6.99 3.53
CA ALA A 60 -3.75 7.43 4.00
C ALA A 60 -3.92 8.95 3.88
N VAL A 61 -2.89 9.72 4.21
CA VAL A 61 -2.88 11.18 4.04
C VAL A 61 -3.02 11.55 2.56
N GLY A 62 -2.26 10.91 1.66
CA GLY A 62 -2.34 11.14 0.21
C GLY A 62 -3.73 10.82 -0.36
N ARG A 63 -4.33 9.68 0.04
CA ARG A 63 -5.70 9.31 -0.37
C ARG A 63 -6.74 10.33 0.09
N ALA A 64 -6.60 10.84 1.31
CA ALA A 64 -7.51 11.85 1.83
C ALA A 64 -7.40 13.17 1.06
N VAL A 65 -6.19 13.57 0.66
CA VAL A 65 -5.96 14.76 -0.18
C VAL A 65 -6.64 14.60 -1.54
N GLU A 66 -6.47 13.47 -2.23
CA GLU A 66 -7.14 13.19 -3.51
C GLU A 66 -8.67 13.22 -3.39
N LYS A 67 -9.22 12.51 -2.38
CA LYS A 67 -10.67 12.46 -2.14
C LYS A 67 -11.24 13.85 -1.85
N LEU A 68 -10.52 14.66 -1.06
CA LEU A 68 -10.93 16.03 -0.75
C LEU A 68 -10.94 16.90 -2.01
N VAL A 69 -9.91 16.82 -2.86
CA VAL A 69 -9.87 17.61 -4.10
C VAL A 69 -10.93 17.14 -5.11
N ALA A 70 -11.21 15.84 -5.18
CA ALA A 70 -12.32 15.32 -5.97
C ALA A 70 -13.68 15.91 -5.51
N GLU A 71 -13.89 16.00 -4.18
CA GLU A 71 -15.09 16.63 -3.61
C GLU A 71 -15.15 18.14 -3.90
N VAL A 72 -14.01 18.84 -3.88
CA VAL A 72 -13.94 20.26 -4.30
C VAL A 72 -14.43 20.43 -5.74
N HIS A 73 -14.00 19.55 -6.65
CA HIS A 73 -14.47 19.58 -8.03
C HIS A 73 -15.96 19.24 -8.17
N ALA A 74 -16.45 18.26 -7.41
CA ALA A 74 -17.86 17.87 -7.41
C ALA A 74 -18.77 19.01 -6.90
N ILE A 75 -18.39 19.64 -5.79
CA ILE A 75 -19.13 20.77 -5.18
C ILE A 75 -19.14 21.99 -6.11
N ARG A 76 -18.00 22.28 -6.77
CA ARG A 76 -17.86 23.44 -7.65
C ARG A 76 -18.81 23.34 -8.85
N GLY A 77 -18.81 22.21 -9.56
CA GLY A 77 -19.47 22.10 -10.87
C GLY A 77 -18.96 23.18 -11.84
N ASP A 78 -19.88 23.96 -12.42
CA ASP A 78 -19.54 25.08 -13.32
C ASP A 78 -19.53 26.45 -12.62
N ARG A 79 -19.73 26.51 -11.30
CA ARG A 79 -19.88 27.78 -10.58
C ARG A 79 -18.53 28.49 -10.39
N PRO A 80 -18.47 29.83 -10.52
CA PRO A 80 -17.36 30.62 -10.03
C PRO A 80 -17.09 30.29 -8.57
N THR A 81 -15.85 29.92 -8.25
CA THR A 81 -15.49 29.41 -6.93
C THR A 81 -14.20 30.04 -6.43
N VAL A 82 -14.20 30.43 -5.15
CA VAL A 82 -13.01 30.85 -4.41
C VAL A 82 -12.65 29.76 -3.40
N LEU A 83 -11.44 29.23 -3.52
CA LEU A 83 -10.87 28.29 -2.58
C LEU A 83 -10.07 29.03 -1.51
N PHE A 84 -10.36 28.72 -0.27
CA PHE A 84 -9.57 29.12 0.88
C PHE A 84 -8.90 27.88 1.45
N ILE A 85 -7.59 27.88 1.62
CA ILE A 85 -6.83 26.73 2.09
C ILE A 85 -6.08 27.14 3.35
N GLY A 86 -6.38 26.54 4.49
CA GLY A 86 -5.72 26.88 5.76
C GLY A 86 -5.56 25.67 6.67
N GLY A 87 -4.76 25.83 7.72
CA GLY A 87 -4.62 24.83 8.77
C GLY A 87 -3.17 24.48 9.11
N ARG A 88 -2.97 23.32 9.75
CA ARG A 88 -1.68 22.84 10.24
C ARG A 88 -1.51 21.37 9.89
N GLY A 89 -0.46 21.09 9.13
CA GLY A 89 -0.04 19.75 8.73
C GLY A 89 1.37 19.78 8.16
N PRO A 90 1.92 18.61 7.78
CA PRO A 90 3.20 18.50 7.09
C PRO A 90 3.23 19.31 5.78
N LEU A 91 4.39 19.86 5.41
CA LEU A 91 4.52 20.70 4.22
C LEU A 91 4.23 19.93 2.93
N ALA A 92 4.56 18.63 2.89
CA ALA A 92 4.25 17.75 1.76
C ALA A 92 2.75 17.72 1.41
N VAL A 93 1.87 17.86 2.41
CA VAL A 93 0.41 17.92 2.19
C VAL A 93 0.01 19.17 1.42
N PHE A 94 0.61 20.33 1.76
CA PHE A 94 0.36 21.58 1.05
C PHE A 94 0.95 21.57 -0.36
N VAL A 95 2.12 20.94 -0.57
CA VAL A 95 2.66 20.69 -1.91
C VAL A 95 1.69 19.85 -2.74
N HIS A 96 1.17 18.76 -2.17
CA HIS A 96 0.23 17.88 -2.87
C HIS A 96 -1.08 18.61 -3.23
N LEU A 97 -1.65 19.39 -2.30
CA LEU A 97 -2.84 20.21 -2.57
C LEU A 97 -2.57 21.23 -3.70
N GLY A 98 -1.44 21.93 -3.67
CA GLY A 98 -1.06 22.88 -4.71
C GLY A 98 -0.91 22.20 -6.07
N TYR A 99 -0.33 21.00 -6.11
CA TYR A 99 -0.17 20.20 -7.33
C TYR A 99 -1.51 19.83 -7.96
N LEU A 100 -2.45 19.28 -7.19
CA LEU A 100 -3.76 18.89 -7.69
C LEU A 100 -4.63 20.10 -8.10
N LEU A 101 -4.52 21.20 -7.36
CA LEU A 101 -5.27 22.44 -7.63
C LEU A 101 -4.56 23.37 -8.64
N SER A 102 -3.43 22.98 -9.22
CA SER A 102 -2.67 23.78 -10.19
C SER A 102 -3.49 24.18 -11.43
N LYS A 103 -4.41 23.31 -11.87
CA LYS A 103 -5.32 23.54 -13.00
C LYS A 103 -6.70 24.05 -12.57
N PHE A 104 -6.90 24.37 -11.29
CA PHE A 104 -8.18 24.87 -10.81
C PHE A 104 -8.41 26.29 -11.33
N GLY A 105 -9.39 26.45 -12.23
CA GLY A 105 -9.71 27.72 -12.90
C GLY A 105 -10.44 28.77 -12.06
N GLY A 106 -10.44 28.65 -10.73
CA GLY A 106 -11.00 29.64 -9.80
C GLY A 106 -9.92 30.28 -8.93
N ARG A 107 -10.30 31.26 -8.11
CA ARG A 107 -9.37 31.99 -7.22
C ARG A 107 -8.97 31.10 -6.04
N GLN A 108 -7.71 31.13 -5.64
CA GLN A 108 -7.15 30.35 -4.54
C GLN A 108 -6.43 31.28 -3.56
N VAL A 109 -6.76 31.15 -2.28
CA VAL A 109 -6.19 31.94 -1.19
C VAL A 109 -5.70 30.99 -0.13
N VAL A 110 -4.40 30.98 0.14
CA VAL A 110 -3.87 30.26 1.30
C VAL A 110 -3.98 31.16 2.53
N ILE A 111 -4.41 30.59 3.65
CA ILE A 111 -4.55 31.27 4.93
C ILE A 111 -3.50 30.68 5.86
N ASN A 112 -2.62 31.53 6.40
CA ASN A 112 -1.59 31.07 7.33
C ASN A 112 -1.38 32.06 8.49
N GLN A 113 -0.90 31.57 9.62
CA GLN A 113 -0.47 32.38 10.75
C GLN A 113 1.05 32.58 10.72
N PRO A 114 1.55 33.76 11.10
CA PRO A 114 2.97 33.98 11.27
C PRO A 114 3.54 33.09 12.41
N PRO A 115 4.85 32.76 12.35
CA PRO A 115 5.52 32.07 13.44
C PRO A 115 5.36 32.82 14.77
N GLY A 116 5.11 32.09 15.87
CA GLY A 116 4.92 32.68 17.21
C GLY A 116 3.48 33.05 17.56
N GLY A 117 2.52 32.83 16.66
CA GLY A 117 1.12 33.19 16.87
C GLY A 117 0.82 34.61 16.39
N GLY A 118 -0.39 34.83 15.88
CA GLY A 118 -0.80 36.10 15.29
C GLY A 118 -2.10 35.98 14.52
N ARG A 119 -2.50 37.09 13.86
CA ARG A 119 -3.67 37.07 12.98
C ARG A 119 -3.41 36.18 11.77
N TRP A 120 -4.47 35.50 11.31
CA TRP A 120 -4.46 34.80 10.04
C TRP A 120 -4.33 35.82 8.90
N GLU A 121 -3.37 35.60 8.01
CA GLU A 121 -3.10 36.42 6.84
C GLU A 121 -3.55 35.68 5.57
N HIS A 122 -3.97 36.43 4.54
CA HIS A 122 -4.53 35.89 3.29
C HIS A 122 -3.52 36.04 2.16
N PHE A 123 -3.12 34.93 1.55
CA PHE A 123 -2.10 34.84 0.51
C PHE A 123 -2.76 34.48 -0.85
N PRO A 124 -3.15 35.47 -1.68
CA PRO A 124 -3.81 35.21 -2.96
C PRO A 124 -2.82 34.67 -4.00
N MET A 125 -3.14 33.54 -4.63
CA MET A 125 -2.21 32.82 -5.49
C MET A 125 -2.25 33.22 -6.98
N GLU A 126 -3.24 34.03 -7.40
CA GLU A 126 -3.47 34.41 -8.82
C GLU A 126 -3.09 35.85 -9.18
N ALA A 127 -2.42 36.61 -8.32
CA ALA A 127 -2.11 38.00 -8.64
C ALA A 127 -1.02 38.15 -9.71
N ALA A 128 -1.14 39.17 -10.56
CA ALA A 128 -0.13 39.51 -11.54
C ALA A 128 1.13 40.00 -10.82
N ALA A 129 2.29 39.45 -11.18
CA ALA A 129 3.56 39.93 -10.64
C ALA A 129 3.84 41.35 -11.14
N GLY A 130 4.24 42.25 -10.24
CA GLY A 130 4.88 43.50 -10.62
C GLY A 130 6.37 43.30 -10.94
N ASP A 131 7.01 44.32 -11.49
CA ASP A 131 8.46 44.36 -11.71
C ASP A 131 9.21 44.48 -10.36
N GLY A 132 9.33 43.36 -9.65
CA GLY A 132 9.99 43.26 -8.35
C GLY A 132 11.28 42.44 -8.41
N SER A 133 12.19 42.72 -7.48
CA SER A 133 13.40 41.90 -7.29
C SER A 133 13.05 40.44 -6.97
N PRO A 134 13.91 39.48 -7.37
CA PRO A 134 13.82 38.09 -6.96
C PRO A 134 13.66 37.92 -5.43
N LEU A 135 12.68 37.14 -4.99
CA LEU A 135 12.53 36.77 -3.57
C LEU A 135 13.42 35.59 -3.20
N LEU A 136 13.50 34.61 -4.10
CA LEU A 136 14.46 33.51 -4.04
C LEU A 136 15.68 33.91 -4.88
N ASP A 137 16.61 34.62 -4.24
CA ASP A 137 17.77 35.27 -4.85
C ASP A 137 18.98 34.34 -5.02
N VAL A 138 18.97 33.18 -4.37
CA VAL A 138 20.03 32.17 -4.50
C VAL A 138 19.52 31.00 -5.32
N LEU A 139 19.93 30.96 -6.60
CA LEU A 139 19.83 29.78 -7.47
C LEU A 139 21.20 29.13 -7.59
N ALA A 140 21.34 27.92 -7.05
CA ALA A 140 22.61 27.21 -7.08
C ALA A 140 22.42 25.77 -7.55
N GLY A 141 23.27 25.33 -8.48
CA GLY A 141 23.38 23.91 -8.87
C GLY A 141 22.53 23.52 -10.07
N LEU A 142 21.75 24.46 -10.61
CA LEU A 142 21.19 24.34 -11.95
C LEU A 142 22.31 24.56 -12.97
N PRO A 143 22.54 23.63 -13.92
CA PRO A 143 23.60 23.77 -14.91
C PRO A 143 23.25 24.84 -15.94
N ALA A 144 24.28 25.51 -16.46
CA ALA A 144 24.14 26.56 -17.47
C ALA A 144 23.76 26.01 -18.86
N GLU A 145 23.99 24.73 -19.10
CA GLU A 145 23.68 23.98 -20.32
C GLU A 145 22.95 22.67 -19.96
N GLU A 146 22.46 21.95 -20.95
CA GLU A 146 21.82 20.64 -20.74
C GLU A 146 22.86 19.60 -20.30
N VAL A 147 22.51 18.78 -19.31
CA VAL A 147 23.37 17.70 -18.82
C VAL A 147 22.64 16.37 -18.99
N PRO A 148 23.13 15.47 -19.88
CA PRO A 148 22.55 14.15 -20.12
C PRO A 148 22.96 13.18 -18.99
N SER A 149 22.44 13.44 -17.79
CA SER A 149 22.69 12.62 -16.61
C SER A 149 21.43 11.83 -16.26
N SER A 150 21.54 10.50 -16.31
CA SER A 150 20.47 9.59 -15.92
C SER A 150 20.43 9.46 -14.39
N GLY A 151 19.41 10.03 -13.77
CA GLY A 151 19.19 9.97 -12.33
C GLY A 151 18.18 11.00 -11.85
N ARG A 152 17.89 10.99 -10.55
CA ARG A 152 16.94 11.90 -9.92
C ARG A 152 17.57 13.25 -9.64
N VAL A 153 16.78 14.31 -9.82
CA VAL A 153 17.20 15.68 -9.49
C VAL A 153 16.53 16.11 -8.19
N GLY A 154 17.34 16.41 -7.17
CA GLY A 154 16.86 17.02 -5.93
C GLY A 154 16.63 18.52 -6.11
N ILE A 155 15.46 19.02 -5.71
CA ILE A 155 15.11 20.44 -5.74
C ILE A 155 14.79 20.88 -4.32
N TYR A 156 15.61 21.76 -3.78
CA TYR A 156 15.43 22.35 -2.46
C TYR A 156 14.93 23.79 -2.57
N VAL A 157 13.74 24.05 -2.04
CA VAL A 157 13.15 25.39 -1.96
C VAL A 157 13.15 25.83 -0.51
N ASP A 158 13.77 26.98 -0.19
CA ASP A 158 13.81 27.48 1.19
C ASP A 158 13.63 29.00 1.32
N THR A 159 12.74 29.43 2.20
CA THR A 159 12.55 30.86 2.55
C THR A 159 13.07 31.20 3.95
N ALA A 160 13.61 30.22 4.68
CA ALA A 160 14.14 30.43 6.02
C ALA A 160 15.61 30.90 6.01
N GLY A 161 16.23 31.06 4.84
CA GLY A 161 17.63 31.45 4.70
C GLY A 161 18.62 30.35 5.08
N ARG A 162 18.19 29.08 5.13
CA ARG A 162 19.03 27.96 5.55
C ARG A 162 19.90 27.47 4.40
N ASP A 163 21.21 27.43 4.62
CA ASP A 163 22.14 26.83 3.66
C ASP A 163 22.49 25.37 3.98
N THR A 164 21.47 24.51 4.00
CA THR A 164 21.62 23.07 4.18
C THR A 164 22.56 22.48 3.12
N SER A 165 23.58 21.69 3.50
CA SER A 165 24.51 21.10 2.52
C SER A 165 23.76 20.32 1.43
N ARG A 166 24.28 20.35 0.19
CA ARG A 166 23.73 19.53 -0.90
C ARG A 166 23.85 18.04 -0.62
N ASP A 167 24.87 17.64 0.14
CA ASP A 167 25.15 16.24 0.40
C ASP A 167 24.01 15.59 1.19
N VAL A 168 23.32 16.32 2.08
CA VAL A 168 22.10 15.85 2.77
C VAL A 168 21.05 15.35 1.77
N PHE A 169 20.82 16.09 0.68
CA PHE A 169 19.83 15.70 -0.33
C PHE A 169 20.34 14.61 -1.26
N ARG A 170 21.64 14.60 -1.55
CA ARG A 170 22.27 13.54 -2.37
C ARG A 170 22.23 12.21 -1.65
N ASP A 171 22.58 12.22 -0.37
CA ASP A 171 22.65 11.03 0.46
C ASP A 171 21.25 10.46 0.67
N PHE A 172 20.25 11.31 0.93
CA PHE A 172 18.84 10.88 0.94
C PHE A 172 18.42 10.17 -0.36
N ILE A 173 18.72 10.74 -1.54
CA ILE A 173 18.33 10.12 -2.82
C ILE A 173 19.04 8.77 -3.03
N LYS A 174 20.30 8.66 -2.61
CA LYS A 174 21.06 7.40 -2.69
C LYS A 174 20.54 6.36 -1.70
N GLU A 175 20.19 6.78 -0.48
CA GLU A 175 19.60 5.92 0.56
C GLU A 175 18.26 5.34 0.12
N GLU A 176 17.47 6.13 -0.62
CA GLU A 176 16.24 5.70 -1.29
C GLU A 176 16.47 4.83 -2.54
N GLY A 177 17.73 4.55 -2.89
CA GLY A 177 18.12 3.61 -3.94
C GLY A 177 18.08 4.15 -5.37
N ASP A 178 18.10 5.48 -5.57
CA ASP A 178 18.15 6.11 -6.91
C ASP A 178 19.52 6.76 -7.18
N HIS A 179 19.84 6.95 -8.45
CA HIS A 179 21.04 7.68 -8.86
C HIS A 179 20.78 9.19 -8.77
N VAL A 180 21.81 9.97 -8.46
CA VAL A 180 21.68 11.44 -8.38
C VAL A 180 22.16 12.08 -9.67
N ALA A 181 21.24 12.70 -10.42
CA ALA A 181 21.59 13.51 -11.58
C ALA A 181 22.07 14.92 -11.18
N GLY A 182 21.50 15.50 -10.12
CA GLY A 182 21.85 16.83 -9.65
C GLY A 182 21.08 17.24 -8.39
N VAL A 183 21.55 18.29 -7.73
CA VAL A 183 20.82 18.93 -6.62
C VAL A 183 20.82 20.44 -6.83
N VAL A 184 19.62 20.99 -7.02
CA VAL A 184 19.37 22.41 -7.26
C VAL A 184 18.79 23.03 -5.99
N LYS A 185 19.35 24.16 -5.57
CA LYS A 185 18.84 24.97 -4.46
C LYS A 185 18.24 26.25 -5.04
N LEU A 186 17.01 26.55 -4.64
CA LEU A 186 16.32 27.80 -4.89
C LEU A 186 15.89 28.37 -3.54
N ARG A 187 16.69 29.28 -2.98
CA ARG A 187 16.49 29.77 -1.62
C ARG A 187 16.61 31.29 -1.52
N SER A 188 16.13 31.85 -0.42
CA SER A 188 16.52 33.18 0.00
C SER A 188 17.92 33.16 0.66
N SER A 189 18.70 34.22 0.46
CA SER A 189 20.01 34.41 1.09
C SER A 189 19.91 34.66 2.60
N ALA A 190 18.81 35.28 3.05
CA ALA A 190 18.47 35.54 4.44
C ALA A 190 17.04 35.05 4.76
N PRO A 191 16.67 34.89 6.05
CA PRO A 191 15.31 34.55 6.44
C PRO A 191 14.30 35.56 5.87
N LEU A 192 13.36 35.07 5.06
CA LEU A 192 12.34 35.87 4.39
C LEU A 192 10.97 35.64 5.06
N ARG A 193 10.39 36.71 5.63
CA ARG A 193 8.97 36.72 5.99
C ARG A 193 8.15 36.91 4.72
N VAL A 194 7.51 35.84 4.25
CA VAL A 194 6.60 35.90 3.10
C VAL A 194 5.31 36.60 3.53
N THR A 195 4.99 37.72 2.89
CA THR A 195 3.75 38.50 3.09
C THR A 195 2.82 38.33 1.88
N PRO A 196 1.54 38.75 1.95
CA PRO A 196 0.62 38.67 0.83
C PRO A 196 1.13 39.33 -0.47
N GLU A 197 1.87 40.43 -0.36
CA GLU A 197 2.44 41.18 -1.48
C GLU A 197 3.56 40.43 -2.19
N HIS A 198 4.23 39.50 -1.49
CA HIS A 198 5.32 38.68 -2.03
C HIS A 198 4.82 37.51 -2.89
N VAL A 199 3.56 37.08 -2.72
CA VAL A 199 3.02 35.86 -3.35
C VAL A 199 3.09 35.88 -4.89
N PRO A 200 2.73 36.97 -5.60
CA PRO A 200 2.76 37.01 -7.07
C PRO A 200 4.15 36.75 -7.64
N VAL A 201 5.16 37.43 -7.05
CA VAL A 201 6.56 37.28 -7.46
C VAL A 201 7.04 35.87 -7.17
N LEU A 202 6.74 35.33 -5.98
CA LEU A 202 7.12 33.97 -5.59
C LEU A 202 6.55 32.92 -6.56
N VAL A 203 5.26 32.99 -6.87
CA VAL A 203 4.58 32.04 -7.78
C VAL A 203 5.18 32.12 -9.18
N LEU A 204 5.46 33.33 -9.69
CA LEU A 204 6.09 33.50 -11.00
C LEU A 204 7.49 32.88 -11.04
N GLN A 205 8.32 33.18 -10.03
CA GLN A 205 9.68 32.63 -9.94
C GLN A 205 9.69 31.10 -9.90
N LEU A 206 8.83 30.50 -9.08
CA LEU A 206 8.70 29.05 -8.99
C LEU A 206 8.22 28.45 -10.32
N THR A 207 7.22 29.05 -10.96
CA THR A 207 6.69 28.57 -12.25
C THR A 207 7.75 28.60 -13.34
N GLN A 208 8.50 29.71 -13.45
CA GLN A 208 9.60 29.84 -14.39
C GLN A 208 10.68 28.80 -14.11
N PHE A 209 11.08 28.63 -12.85
CA PHE A 209 12.07 27.65 -12.46
C PHE A 209 11.66 26.21 -12.82
N PHE A 210 10.45 25.78 -12.45
CA PHE A 210 9.95 24.42 -12.73
C PHE A 210 9.70 24.17 -14.22
N SER A 211 9.49 25.21 -15.03
CA SER A 211 9.44 25.09 -16.49
C SER A 211 10.82 24.86 -17.12
N GLN A 212 11.88 25.42 -16.52
CA GLN A 212 13.25 25.36 -17.05
C GLN A 212 14.00 24.12 -16.57
N ALA A 213 13.85 23.72 -15.30
CA ALA A 213 14.61 22.63 -14.70
C ALA A 213 14.55 21.32 -15.51
N PRO A 214 13.41 20.92 -16.10
CA PRO A 214 13.33 19.77 -16.99
C PRO A 214 14.26 19.79 -18.20
N THR A 215 14.43 20.96 -18.81
CA THR A 215 15.29 21.12 -20.01
C THR A 215 16.77 20.96 -19.66
N ARG A 216 17.15 21.31 -18.44
CA ARG A 216 18.55 21.22 -17.97
C ARG A 216 18.98 19.78 -17.66
N TYR A 217 18.02 18.90 -17.40
CA TYR A 217 18.23 17.50 -17.09
C TYR A 217 17.26 16.64 -17.93
N PRO A 218 17.49 16.52 -19.25
CA PRO A 218 16.55 15.86 -20.17
C PRO A 218 16.38 14.36 -19.84
N ASP A 219 17.45 13.68 -19.41
CA ASP A 219 17.48 12.24 -19.15
C ASP A 219 17.20 11.85 -17.69
N ARG A 220 16.68 12.78 -16.88
CA ARG A 220 16.42 12.51 -15.46
C ARG A 220 15.39 11.39 -15.26
N SER A 221 15.57 10.58 -14.23
CA SER A 221 14.61 9.54 -13.83
C SER A 221 13.38 10.11 -13.09
N GLY A 222 13.53 11.27 -12.45
CA GLY A 222 12.46 11.94 -11.71
C GLY A 222 12.96 13.11 -10.89
N LEU A 223 12.12 13.63 -9.98
CA LEU A 223 12.46 14.71 -9.05
C LEU A 223 12.31 14.29 -7.59
N SER A 224 13.06 14.94 -6.69
CA SER A 224 12.77 14.95 -5.24
C SER A 224 12.57 16.39 -4.78
N LEU A 225 11.42 16.68 -4.17
CA LEU A 225 11.10 18.01 -3.64
C LEU A 225 11.39 18.08 -2.15
N PHE A 226 12.25 19.01 -1.76
CA PHE A 226 12.56 19.35 -0.39
C PHE A 226 12.11 20.79 -0.15
N VAL A 227 11.15 21.01 0.76
CA VAL A 227 10.56 22.34 0.98
C VAL A 227 10.81 22.81 2.40
N GLY A 228 11.34 24.03 2.51
CA GLY A 228 11.63 24.70 3.76
C GLY A 228 10.96 26.07 3.85
N GLY A 229 9.83 26.15 4.54
CA GLY A 229 9.15 27.43 4.67
C GLY A 229 7.72 27.29 5.21
N PRO A 230 6.94 28.37 5.18
CA PRO A 230 5.55 28.35 5.62
C PRO A 230 4.63 27.68 4.57
N ALA A 231 3.43 27.29 5.00
CA ALA A 231 2.48 26.49 4.19
C ALA A 231 2.15 27.10 2.81
N GLN A 232 2.05 28.43 2.72
CA GLN A 232 1.81 29.13 1.46
C GLN A 232 2.95 28.96 0.44
N VAL A 233 4.20 28.79 0.89
CA VAL A 233 5.34 28.51 0.01
C VAL A 233 5.24 27.07 -0.50
N ALA A 234 4.96 26.10 0.38
CA ALA A 234 4.77 24.71 0.00
C ALA A 234 3.62 24.54 -1.01
N PHE A 235 2.50 25.22 -0.79
CA PHE A 235 1.39 25.26 -1.73
C PHE A 235 1.80 25.86 -3.09
N ALA A 236 2.52 26.99 -3.09
CA ALA A 236 3.01 27.62 -4.31
C ALA A 236 3.99 26.73 -5.09
N VAL A 237 4.87 25.99 -4.39
CA VAL A 237 5.75 24.98 -5.00
C VAL A 237 4.92 23.91 -5.71
N GLY A 238 3.95 23.32 -5.02
CA GLY A 238 3.05 22.33 -5.61
C GLY A 238 2.35 22.87 -6.87
N ARG A 239 1.83 24.09 -6.79
CA ARG A 239 1.11 24.73 -7.89
C ARG A 239 1.99 25.01 -9.12
N ALA A 240 3.26 25.35 -8.89
CA ALA A 240 4.23 25.62 -9.95
C ALA A 240 4.68 24.35 -10.70
N VAL A 241 4.51 23.17 -10.10
CA VAL A 241 4.84 21.89 -10.73
C VAL A 241 3.79 21.54 -11.78
N ASN A 242 4.13 21.72 -13.05
CA ASN A 242 3.26 21.29 -14.16
C ASN A 242 3.47 19.79 -14.44
N PRO A 243 2.46 18.92 -14.23
CA PRO A 243 2.59 17.48 -14.43
C PRO A 243 2.90 17.08 -15.87
N THR A 244 2.61 17.95 -16.84
CA THR A 244 2.83 17.70 -18.27
C THR A 244 4.27 17.98 -18.68
N VAL A 245 4.94 18.91 -17.98
CA VAL A 245 6.29 19.41 -18.34
C VAL A 245 7.36 18.78 -17.46
N VAL A 246 7.08 18.66 -16.16
CA VAL A 246 8.04 18.20 -15.17
C VAL A 246 8.21 16.67 -15.18
N GLY A 247 7.26 15.95 -15.79
CA GLY A 247 7.26 14.50 -15.89
C GLY A 247 6.45 13.81 -14.79
N LYS A 248 6.41 12.48 -14.86
CA LYS A 248 5.75 11.61 -13.87
C LYS A 248 6.84 11.06 -12.94
N ASP A 249 6.59 11.02 -11.64
CA ASP A 249 7.49 10.60 -10.54
C ASP A 249 8.29 11.71 -9.83
N ILE A 250 7.57 12.46 -9.01
CA ILE A 250 8.08 13.51 -8.14
C ILE A 250 7.97 13.05 -6.69
N TRP A 251 9.08 12.76 -6.03
CA TRP A 251 9.08 12.39 -4.63
C TRP A 251 8.76 13.61 -3.77
N LEU A 252 7.71 13.51 -2.97
CA LEU A 252 7.48 14.40 -1.86
C LEU A 252 8.31 13.92 -0.67
N THR A 253 8.95 14.87 0.01
CA THR A 253 9.72 14.61 1.22
C THR A 253 9.22 15.48 2.36
N GLU A 254 9.37 15.00 3.58
CA GLU A 254 9.09 15.78 4.79
C GLU A 254 10.33 15.77 5.67
N TYR A 255 10.68 16.92 6.24
CA TYR A 255 11.76 16.99 7.22
C TYR A 255 11.25 16.60 8.59
N ARG A 256 11.67 15.45 9.10
CA ARG A 256 11.44 15.00 10.47
C ARG A 256 12.77 14.86 11.16
N ALA A 257 13.08 15.86 11.98
CA ALA A 257 14.39 16.00 12.61
C ALA A 257 14.88 14.65 13.20
N PRO A 258 16.12 14.23 12.88
CA PRO A 258 17.16 15.01 12.20
C PRO A 258 17.23 14.84 10.66
N SER A 259 16.35 14.08 10.03
CA SER A 259 16.48 13.69 8.62
C SER A 259 15.26 14.03 7.77
N TYR A 260 15.41 13.86 6.45
CA TYR A 260 14.25 13.80 5.56
C TYR A 260 13.72 12.37 5.52
N GLU A 261 12.40 12.24 5.37
CA GLU A 261 11.76 10.99 5.00
C GLU A 261 10.99 11.18 3.70
N ARG A 262 10.88 10.10 2.92
CA ARG A 262 10.02 10.06 1.75
C ARG A 262 8.56 9.90 2.17
N VAL A 263 7.70 10.69 1.55
CA VAL A 263 6.25 10.69 1.78
C VAL A 263 5.56 9.77 0.76
N TYR A 264 5.48 10.20 -0.50
CA TYR A 264 5.03 9.41 -1.67
C TYR A 264 5.40 10.16 -2.96
N SER A 265 5.15 9.55 -4.12
CA SER A 265 5.42 10.17 -5.43
C SER A 265 4.17 10.84 -6.02
N LEU A 266 4.36 11.93 -6.77
CA LEU A 266 3.35 12.53 -7.66
C LEU A 266 3.59 12.16 -9.14
N PRO A 267 2.55 11.93 -9.96
CA PRO A 267 1.13 11.89 -9.57
C PRO A 267 0.87 10.77 -8.56
N PHE A 268 0.08 11.08 -7.53
CA PHE A 268 -0.20 10.14 -6.48
C PHE A 268 -1.07 9.03 -7.07
N ASN A 269 -0.52 7.83 -7.11
CA ASN A 269 -1.22 6.64 -7.59
C ASN A 269 -1.47 5.74 -6.38
N PRO A 270 -2.50 6.03 -5.57
CA PRO A 270 -2.81 5.18 -4.45
C PRO A 270 -3.10 3.78 -4.97
N ARG A 271 -2.86 2.77 -4.13
CA ARG A 271 -3.56 1.50 -4.26
C ARG A 271 -5.07 1.77 -4.32
N THR A 272 -5.64 1.71 -5.52
CA THR A 272 -7.08 1.74 -5.74
C THR A 272 -7.57 0.31 -5.56
N GLU A 273 -8.16 0.04 -4.41
CA GLU A 273 -8.96 -1.17 -4.25
C GLU A 273 -10.16 -1.07 -5.21
N PRO A 274 -10.57 -2.17 -5.86
CA PRO A 274 -11.79 -2.22 -6.66
C PRO A 274 -13.00 -1.70 -5.86
N GLU A 275 -13.86 -0.91 -6.50
CA GLU A 275 -15.09 -0.46 -5.88
C GLU A 275 -16.02 -1.65 -5.59
N ILE A 276 -16.50 -1.74 -4.35
CA ILE A 276 -17.44 -2.79 -3.94
C ILE A 276 -18.86 -2.37 -4.35
N PRO A 277 -19.57 -3.15 -5.19
CA PRO A 277 -20.93 -2.83 -5.60
C PRO A 277 -21.90 -2.73 -4.42
N ARG A 278 -22.76 -1.70 -4.43
CA ARG A 278 -23.68 -1.38 -3.31
C ARG A 278 -25.16 -1.73 -3.54
N GLY A 279 -25.50 -2.30 -4.69
CA GLY A 279 -26.88 -2.71 -4.96
C GLY A 279 -27.38 -3.74 -3.93
N ALA A 280 -28.67 -3.71 -3.60
CA ALA A 280 -29.25 -4.57 -2.55
C ALA A 280 -28.97 -6.06 -2.77
N GLU A 281 -28.97 -6.51 -4.03
CA GLU A 281 -28.59 -7.87 -4.42
C GLU A 281 -27.15 -8.22 -3.99
N TYR A 282 -26.19 -7.34 -4.27
CA TYR A 282 -24.79 -7.53 -3.90
C TYR A 282 -24.60 -7.53 -2.38
N VAL A 283 -25.29 -6.63 -1.67
CA VAL A 283 -25.27 -6.57 -0.21
C VAL A 283 -25.79 -7.87 0.41
N ASN A 284 -26.93 -8.38 -0.09
CA ASN A 284 -27.50 -9.64 0.39
C ASN A 284 -26.57 -10.83 0.09
N ALA A 285 -26.02 -10.91 -1.12
CA ALA A 285 -25.10 -11.97 -1.50
C ALA A 285 -23.83 -11.98 -0.62
N ARG A 286 -23.28 -10.81 -0.30
CA ARG A 286 -22.15 -10.72 0.65
C ARG A 286 -22.54 -11.16 2.05
N ARG A 287 -23.73 -10.81 2.53
CA ARG A 287 -24.23 -11.30 3.83
C ARG A 287 -24.28 -12.82 3.86
N ASP A 288 -24.78 -13.46 2.80
CA ASP A 288 -24.86 -14.91 2.71
C ASP A 288 -23.47 -15.57 2.76
N VAL A 289 -22.46 -14.96 2.10
CA VAL A 289 -21.05 -15.39 2.21
C VAL A 289 -20.55 -15.27 3.65
N LEU A 290 -20.78 -14.12 4.30
CA LEU A 290 -20.34 -13.87 5.67
C LEU A 290 -20.96 -14.86 6.66
N ASP A 291 -22.23 -15.23 6.45
CA ASP A 291 -22.94 -16.17 7.29
C ASP A 291 -22.46 -17.61 7.08
N ALA A 292 -22.17 -18.00 5.83
CA ALA A 292 -21.51 -19.28 5.53
C ALA A 292 -20.13 -19.39 6.20
N MET A 293 -19.32 -18.33 6.13
CA MET A 293 -18.01 -18.25 6.77
C MET A 293 -18.13 -18.35 8.30
N ALA A 294 -19.07 -17.61 8.91
CA ALA A 294 -19.30 -17.65 10.36
C ALA A 294 -19.73 -19.05 10.83
N ALA A 295 -20.64 -19.70 10.11
CA ALA A 295 -21.08 -21.06 10.40
C ALA A 295 -19.91 -22.07 10.36
N ALA A 296 -18.98 -21.90 9.43
CA ALA A 296 -17.78 -22.74 9.33
C ALA A 296 -16.80 -22.53 10.48
N ILE A 297 -16.65 -21.29 10.96
CA ILE A 297 -15.83 -20.98 12.14
C ILE A 297 -16.45 -21.62 13.38
N ASP A 298 -17.77 -21.57 13.53
CA ASP A 298 -18.45 -22.22 14.65
C ASP A 298 -18.37 -23.75 14.58
N GLU A 299 -18.40 -24.33 13.38
CA GLU A 299 -18.08 -25.75 13.19
C GLU A 299 -16.64 -26.05 13.65
N LEU A 300 -15.68 -25.22 13.25
CA LEU A 300 -14.28 -25.40 13.64
C LEU A 300 -14.12 -25.37 15.16
N LYS A 301 -14.73 -24.42 15.86
CA LYS A 301 -14.71 -24.34 17.33
C LYS A 301 -15.24 -25.60 18.01
N ARG A 302 -16.28 -26.22 17.45
CA ARG A 302 -16.89 -27.44 18.03
C ARG A 302 -16.01 -28.67 17.89
N HIS A 303 -15.22 -28.76 16.81
CA HIS A 303 -14.57 -30.00 16.43
C HIS A 303 -13.05 -29.98 16.52
N MET A 304 -12.41 -28.81 16.45
CA MET A 304 -10.95 -28.70 16.55
C MET A 304 -10.51 -28.95 17.99
N LYS A 305 -9.57 -29.87 18.17
CA LYS A 305 -8.99 -30.27 19.47
C LYS A 305 -7.48 -30.04 19.48
N ALA A 306 -6.90 -30.07 20.68
CA ALA A 306 -5.46 -29.87 20.85
C ALA A 306 -4.63 -30.96 20.14
N GLU A 307 -5.13 -32.20 20.05
CA GLU A 307 -4.46 -33.30 19.31
C GLU A 307 -4.39 -33.06 17.80
N HIS A 308 -5.29 -32.26 17.24
CA HIS A 308 -5.29 -31.96 15.80
C HIS A 308 -4.19 -30.95 15.44
N LEU A 309 -3.74 -30.13 16.39
CA LEU A 309 -2.72 -29.11 16.14
C LEU A 309 -1.30 -29.72 16.05
N PRO A 310 -0.48 -29.33 15.06
CA PRO A 310 0.90 -29.79 14.89
C PRO A 310 1.77 -29.66 16.16
N ALA A 311 2.26 -30.79 16.67
CA ALA A 311 3.07 -30.87 17.89
C ALA A 311 4.52 -30.39 17.72
N ASP A 312 5.01 -30.36 16.49
CA ASP A 312 6.32 -29.82 16.10
C ASP A 312 6.34 -28.28 16.01
N VAL A 313 5.17 -27.64 16.00
CA VAL A 313 5.03 -26.18 15.96
C VAL A 313 4.66 -25.64 17.33
N LEU A 314 3.67 -26.25 17.99
CA LEU A 314 3.15 -25.79 19.28
C LEU A 314 3.38 -26.83 20.37
N SER A 315 3.89 -26.37 21.51
CA SER A 315 4.00 -27.18 22.73
C SER A 315 2.61 -27.68 23.18
N ALA A 316 2.55 -28.73 24.01
CA ALA A 316 1.26 -29.21 24.54
C ALA A 316 0.47 -28.10 25.30
N SER A 317 1.18 -27.26 26.04
CA SER A 317 0.58 -26.11 26.73
C SER A 317 0.04 -25.07 25.74
N ASP A 318 0.79 -24.76 24.69
CA ASP A 318 0.37 -23.75 23.71
C ASP A 318 -0.75 -24.25 22.80
N ARG A 319 -0.80 -25.56 22.48
CA ARG A 319 -1.95 -26.17 21.80
C ARG A 319 -3.23 -26.00 22.62
N LYS A 320 -3.17 -26.21 23.94
CA LYS A 320 -4.34 -25.96 24.80
C LYS A 320 -4.75 -24.49 24.79
N LYS A 321 -3.81 -23.56 24.96
CA LYS A 321 -4.09 -22.11 24.89
C LYS A 321 -4.66 -21.69 23.54
N PHE A 322 -4.19 -22.29 22.44
CA PHE A 322 -4.68 -22.02 21.10
C PHE A 322 -6.15 -22.42 20.96
N ILE A 323 -6.52 -23.62 21.42
CA ILE A 323 -7.92 -24.08 21.42
C ILE A 323 -8.79 -23.21 22.34
N ASP A 324 -8.31 -22.88 23.53
CA ASP A 324 -9.02 -21.99 24.46
C ASP A 324 -9.29 -20.61 23.83
N ARG A 325 -8.33 -20.08 23.05
CA ARG A 325 -8.51 -18.84 22.29
C ARG A 325 -9.53 -18.98 21.18
N LEU A 326 -9.40 -20.02 20.34
CA LEU A 326 -10.34 -20.30 19.26
C LEU A 326 -11.79 -20.40 19.77
N ALA A 327 -12.00 -21.11 20.89
CA ALA A 327 -13.31 -21.28 21.50
C ALA A 327 -13.93 -19.97 21.99
N ARG A 328 -13.12 -18.99 22.41
CA ARG A 328 -13.57 -17.68 22.91
C ARG A 328 -13.77 -16.63 21.82
N LEU A 329 -13.45 -16.92 20.56
CA LEU A 329 -13.58 -15.94 19.49
C LEU A 329 -15.05 -15.64 19.19
N GLU A 330 -15.45 -14.38 19.32
CA GLU A 330 -16.79 -13.90 19.00
C GLU A 330 -16.77 -13.05 17.72
N ARG A 331 -17.85 -13.15 16.91
CA ARG A 331 -18.00 -12.32 15.71
C ARG A 331 -18.35 -10.90 16.13
N SER A 332 -17.53 -9.93 15.73
CA SER A 332 -17.87 -8.52 15.86
C SER A 332 -18.77 -8.06 14.70
N THR A 333 -19.78 -7.24 15.01
CA THR A 333 -20.63 -6.56 14.02
C THR A 333 -20.02 -5.27 13.48
N ASP A 334 -18.91 -4.81 14.07
CA ASP A 334 -18.19 -3.60 13.64
C ASP A 334 -17.26 -3.88 12.46
N SER A 335 -17.81 -4.35 11.34
CA SER A 335 -17.07 -4.37 10.09
C SER A 335 -16.99 -2.94 9.54
N LYS A 336 -15.84 -2.28 9.68
CA LYS A 336 -15.59 -1.04 8.92
C LYS A 336 -15.72 -1.36 7.43
N LYS A 337 -16.39 -0.48 6.69
CA LYS A 337 -16.85 -0.67 5.29
C LYS A 337 -15.77 -1.06 4.26
N ASP A 338 -14.48 -1.01 4.60
CA ASP A 338 -13.37 -1.24 3.66
C ASP A 338 -12.27 -2.17 4.22
N SER A 339 -12.53 -3.05 5.19
CA SER A 339 -11.51 -4.01 5.66
C SER A 339 -11.68 -5.39 5.05
N ALA A 340 -10.58 -6.09 4.78
CA ALA A 340 -10.54 -7.49 4.31
C ALA A 340 -10.94 -8.50 5.40
N PHE A 341 -10.28 -8.39 6.55
CA PHE A 341 -10.49 -9.22 7.73
C PHE A 341 -9.81 -8.51 8.90
N ARG A 342 -10.34 -8.64 10.12
CA ARG A 342 -9.64 -8.22 11.33
C ARG A 342 -9.81 -9.28 12.40
N LEU A 343 -8.69 -9.74 12.94
CA LEU A 343 -8.68 -10.53 14.16
C LEU A 343 -8.10 -9.70 15.30
N ARG A 344 -8.86 -9.55 16.38
CA ARG A 344 -8.41 -8.95 17.63
C ARG A 344 -8.38 -10.04 18.69
N VAL A 345 -7.33 -10.87 18.64
CA VAL A 345 -7.18 -12.05 19.52
C VAL A 345 -7.24 -11.69 21.00
N ILE A 346 -6.61 -10.57 21.40
CA ILE A 346 -6.60 -10.09 22.79
C ILE A 346 -8.00 -9.70 23.27
N GLU A 347 -8.81 -9.12 22.39
CA GLU A 347 -10.20 -8.72 22.69
C GLU A 347 -11.18 -9.89 22.50
N GLY A 348 -10.71 -11.05 21.99
CA GLY A 348 -11.56 -12.21 21.74
C GLY A 348 -12.51 -12.03 20.56
N HIS A 349 -12.25 -11.10 19.64
CA HIS A 349 -13.16 -10.80 18.53
C HIS A 349 -12.54 -11.01 17.15
N TYR A 350 -13.35 -11.45 16.19
CA TYR A 350 -13.01 -11.44 14.76
C TYR A 350 -14.08 -10.67 13.96
N ALA A 351 -13.66 -9.98 12.90
CA ALA A 351 -14.53 -9.31 11.96
C ALA A 351 -14.18 -9.75 10.54
N LEU A 352 -15.20 -10.19 9.81
CA LEU A 352 -15.11 -10.55 8.40
C LEU A 352 -15.42 -9.31 7.55
N GLY A 353 -14.61 -9.08 6.52
CA GLY A 353 -14.68 -7.89 5.69
C GLY A 353 -15.67 -7.96 4.53
N GLU A 354 -16.21 -6.81 4.11
CA GLU A 354 -17.02 -6.74 2.89
C GLU A 354 -16.19 -7.02 1.63
N GLY A 355 -14.92 -6.60 1.61
CA GLY A 355 -14.03 -6.82 0.46
C GLY A 355 -13.77 -8.31 0.18
N ILE A 356 -13.44 -9.07 1.23
CA ILE A 356 -13.21 -10.52 1.08
C ILE A 356 -14.52 -11.26 0.76
N ALA A 357 -15.64 -10.83 1.33
CA ALA A 357 -16.95 -11.38 1.00
C ALA A 357 -17.32 -11.13 -0.47
N GLU A 358 -17.00 -9.95 -1.03
CA GLU A 358 -17.19 -9.68 -2.45
C GLU A 358 -16.30 -10.58 -3.32
N ALA A 359 -15.02 -10.76 -2.94
CA ALA A 359 -14.10 -11.62 -3.67
C ALA A 359 -14.55 -13.09 -3.71
N LEU A 360 -15.19 -13.56 -2.63
CA LEU A 360 -15.72 -14.93 -2.50
C LEU A 360 -17.17 -15.08 -2.94
N ARG A 361 -17.83 -14.00 -3.38
CA ARG A 361 -19.26 -14.03 -3.74
C ARG A 361 -19.58 -15.01 -4.86
N ARG A 362 -18.63 -15.27 -5.75
CA ARG A 362 -18.76 -16.24 -6.85
C ARG A 362 -18.29 -17.65 -6.49
N SER A 363 -17.73 -17.84 -5.30
CA SER A 363 -17.31 -19.14 -4.78
C SER A 363 -18.52 -19.92 -4.26
N THR A 364 -18.42 -21.23 -4.26
CA THR A 364 -19.44 -22.12 -3.68
C THR A 364 -19.45 -22.03 -2.15
N VAL A 365 -20.56 -22.41 -1.51
CA VAL A 365 -20.65 -22.42 -0.04
C VAL A 365 -19.54 -23.27 0.62
N PRO A 366 -19.23 -24.50 0.15
CA PRO A 366 -18.10 -25.26 0.69
C PRO A 366 -16.75 -24.54 0.56
N GLU A 367 -16.54 -23.78 -0.51
CA GLU A 367 -15.32 -22.98 -0.68
C GLU A 367 -15.26 -21.82 0.31
N GLN A 368 -16.36 -21.08 0.50
CA GLN A 368 -16.45 -20.01 1.49
C GLN A 368 -16.18 -20.54 2.91
N GLN A 369 -16.76 -21.70 3.24
CA GLN A 369 -16.58 -22.37 4.53
C GLN A 369 -15.14 -22.87 4.72
N GLY A 370 -14.54 -23.49 3.70
CA GLY A 370 -13.17 -23.96 3.73
C GLY A 370 -12.18 -22.80 3.92
N PHE A 371 -12.35 -21.72 3.17
CA PHE A 371 -11.53 -20.52 3.31
C PHE A 371 -11.60 -19.94 4.72
N ALA A 372 -12.80 -19.83 5.31
CA ALA A 372 -12.97 -19.29 6.66
C ALA A 372 -12.20 -20.10 7.72
N LYS A 373 -12.21 -21.43 7.60
CA LYS A 373 -11.46 -22.34 8.49
C LYS A 373 -9.95 -22.16 8.36
N LEU A 374 -9.43 -22.04 7.13
CA LEU A 374 -8.01 -21.77 6.91
C LEU A 374 -7.61 -20.40 7.45
N LEU A 375 -8.37 -19.36 7.13
CA LEU A 375 -8.11 -17.99 7.52
C LEU A 375 -8.02 -17.85 9.04
N ILE A 376 -8.97 -18.42 9.79
CA ILE A 376 -8.98 -18.25 11.25
C ILE A 376 -7.81 -18.98 11.93
N LEU A 377 -7.42 -20.15 11.43
CA LEU A 377 -6.25 -20.88 11.97
C LEU A 377 -4.94 -20.18 11.62
N HIS A 378 -4.83 -19.67 10.39
CA HIS A 378 -3.69 -18.89 9.92
C HIS A 378 -3.46 -17.66 10.82
N GLU A 379 -4.52 -16.89 11.03
CA GLU A 379 -4.47 -15.63 11.79
C GLU A 379 -4.26 -15.85 13.30
N LEU A 380 -4.81 -16.92 13.87
CA LEU A 380 -4.52 -17.31 15.25
C LEU A 380 -3.05 -17.73 15.44
N LEU A 381 -2.43 -18.36 14.43
CA LEU A 381 -1.00 -18.67 14.50
C LEU A 381 -0.16 -17.38 14.40
N HIS A 382 -0.55 -16.43 13.55
CA HIS A 382 0.14 -15.13 13.46
C HIS A 382 0.16 -14.38 14.79
N ASP A 383 -0.92 -14.41 15.58
CA ASP A 383 -0.90 -13.86 16.94
C ASP A 383 0.15 -14.54 17.84
N TRP A 384 0.28 -15.87 17.76
CA TRP A 384 1.32 -16.60 18.47
C TRP A 384 2.73 -16.26 17.96
N GLN A 385 2.89 -16.02 16.67
CA GLN A 385 4.14 -15.55 16.04
C GLN A 385 4.45 -14.06 16.31
N ALA A 386 3.62 -13.39 17.13
CA ALA A 386 3.73 -11.96 17.44
C ALA A 386 3.61 -11.03 16.21
N LEU A 387 2.96 -11.51 15.13
CA LEU A 387 2.57 -10.70 13.99
C LEU A 387 1.18 -10.10 14.26
N ARG A 388 1.15 -8.80 14.56
CA ARG A 388 -0.06 -8.06 14.95
C ARG A 388 -0.29 -6.89 14.00
N SER A 389 -1.53 -6.41 13.93
CA SER A 389 -1.87 -5.24 13.09
C SER A 389 -1.03 -3.99 13.40
N THR A 390 -0.48 -3.87 14.62
CA THR A 390 0.38 -2.75 15.04
C THR A 390 1.83 -2.83 14.55
N ASN A 391 2.33 -4.01 14.16
CA ASN A 391 3.69 -4.17 13.62
C ASN A 391 3.71 -4.72 12.18
N TYR A 392 2.56 -5.10 11.63
CA TYR A 392 2.43 -5.66 10.29
C TYR A 392 3.03 -4.77 9.19
N SER A 393 2.82 -3.46 9.26
CA SER A 393 3.38 -2.51 8.28
C SER A 393 4.91 -2.42 8.34
N ALA A 394 5.50 -2.48 9.54
CA ALA A 394 6.96 -2.50 9.70
C ALA A 394 7.58 -3.84 9.26
N VAL A 395 6.91 -4.98 9.55
CA VAL A 395 7.34 -6.30 9.07
C VAL A 395 7.12 -6.46 7.56
N GLY A 396 6.20 -5.72 6.97
CA GLY A 396 5.93 -5.70 5.53
C GLY A 396 7.17 -5.43 4.67
N GLY A 397 8.12 -4.62 5.16
CA GLY A 397 9.40 -4.37 4.49
C GLY A 397 10.38 -5.56 4.52
N ALA A 398 10.18 -6.52 5.43
CA ALA A 398 10.97 -7.75 5.52
C ALA A 398 10.31 -8.90 4.73
N GLY A 399 10.16 -8.71 3.42
CA GLY A 399 9.37 -9.59 2.54
C GLY A 399 9.68 -11.09 2.67
N PHE A 400 10.96 -11.48 2.73
CA PHE A 400 11.35 -12.89 2.89
C PHE A 400 10.95 -13.49 4.24
N VAL A 401 11.10 -12.74 5.32
CA VAL A 401 10.72 -13.20 6.66
C VAL A 401 9.22 -13.39 6.73
N LEU A 402 8.46 -12.43 6.21
CA LEU A 402 7.01 -12.50 6.22
C LEU A 402 6.47 -13.62 5.31
N GLU A 403 7.14 -13.91 4.19
CA GLU A 403 6.83 -15.09 3.36
C GLU A 403 7.00 -16.41 4.11
N GLN A 404 8.09 -16.55 4.87
CA GLN A 404 8.34 -17.75 5.67
C GLN A 404 7.30 -17.93 6.78
N VAL A 405 6.93 -16.83 7.44
CA VAL A 405 5.92 -16.80 8.50
C VAL A 405 4.53 -17.15 7.94
N ASP A 406 4.15 -16.58 6.79
CA ASP A 406 2.91 -16.92 6.07
C ASP A 406 2.87 -18.40 5.66
N TYR A 407 3.96 -18.92 5.08
CA TYR A 407 4.02 -20.32 4.66
C TYR A 407 3.84 -21.27 5.85
N ALA A 408 4.48 -20.97 6.98
CA ALA A 408 4.33 -21.74 8.21
C ALA A 408 2.88 -21.71 8.72
N ALA A 409 2.19 -20.57 8.65
CA ALA A 409 0.80 -20.42 9.07
C ALA A 409 -0.18 -21.17 8.16
N ASP A 410 -0.01 -21.06 6.83
CA ASP A 410 -0.78 -21.82 5.86
C ASP A 410 -0.58 -23.35 6.05
N ALA A 411 0.67 -23.81 6.15
CA ALA A 411 0.99 -25.22 6.35
C ALA A 411 0.44 -25.74 7.69
N PHE A 412 0.53 -24.95 8.76
CA PHE A 412 -0.07 -25.27 10.05
C PHE A 412 -1.59 -25.45 9.95
N ALA A 413 -2.28 -24.51 9.30
CA ALA A 413 -3.73 -24.56 9.14
C ALA A 413 -4.18 -25.80 8.33
N VAL A 414 -3.51 -26.09 7.21
CA VAL A 414 -3.78 -27.28 6.39
C VAL A 414 -3.56 -28.57 7.20
N ARG A 415 -2.44 -28.68 7.92
CA ARG A 415 -2.14 -29.87 8.75
C ARG A 415 -3.16 -30.07 9.86
N ALA A 416 -3.58 -29.00 10.52
CA ALA A 416 -4.60 -29.06 11.58
C ALA A 416 -5.95 -29.53 11.04
N LEU A 417 -6.39 -28.98 9.89
CA LEU A 417 -7.65 -29.35 9.26
C LEU A 417 -7.63 -30.78 8.73
N MET A 418 -6.52 -31.22 8.12
CA MET A 418 -6.33 -32.62 7.72
C MET A 418 -6.45 -33.56 8.91
N LYS A 419 -5.79 -33.28 10.03
CA LYS A 419 -5.88 -34.11 11.24
C LYS A 419 -7.29 -34.17 11.80
N MET A 420 -7.99 -33.03 11.86
CA MET A 420 -9.39 -32.97 12.29
C MET A 420 -10.31 -33.79 11.36
N GLU A 421 -10.14 -33.71 10.04
CA GLU A 421 -10.95 -34.48 9.09
C GLU A 421 -10.69 -35.99 9.16
N LEU A 422 -9.42 -36.39 9.26
CA LEU A 422 -9.04 -37.79 9.37
C LEU A 422 -9.54 -38.41 10.68
N ASP A 423 -9.52 -37.66 11.79
CA ASP A 423 -10.08 -38.08 13.07
C ASP A 423 -11.60 -38.27 12.99
N ARG A 424 -12.32 -37.31 12.37
CA ARG A 424 -13.78 -37.36 12.26
C ARG A 424 -14.30 -38.40 11.26
N GLY A 425 -13.60 -38.60 10.16
CA GLY A 425 -14.04 -39.48 9.08
C GLY A 425 -13.54 -40.92 9.17
N GLY A 426 -12.65 -41.23 10.13
CA GLY A 426 -12.12 -42.57 10.33
C GLY A 426 -11.42 -43.13 9.09
N ASP A 427 -11.60 -44.43 8.84
CA ASP A 427 -10.91 -45.13 7.74
C ASP A 427 -11.29 -44.61 6.35
N ALA A 428 -12.57 -44.26 6.14
CA ALA A 428 -13.02 -43.68 4.87
C ALA A 428 -12.29 -42.36 4.54
N ALA A 429 -12.02 -41.52 5.55
CA ALA A 429 -11.24 -40.30 5.32
C ALA A 429 -9.76 -40.59 5.05
N ARG A 430 -9.21 -41.67 5.62
CA ARG A 430 -7.82 -42.09 5.38
C ARG A 430 -7.63 -42.61 3.96
N ASP A 431 -8.59 -43.35 3.43
CA ASP A 431 -8.57 -43.82 2.03
C ASP A 431 -8.63 -42.65 1.03
N GLU A 432 -9.28 -41.55 1.42
CA GLU A 432 -9.41 -40.32 0.63
C GLU A 432 -8.35 -39.24 0.95
N VAL A 433 -7.26 -39.60 1.64
CA VAL A 433 -6.27 -38.62 2.15
C VAL A 433 -5.74 -37.68 1.06
N ARG A 434 -5.49 -38.19 -0.15
CA ARG A 434 -5.02 -37.40 -1.29
C ARG A 434 -6.04 -36.34 -1.69
N ALA A 435 -7.27 -36.77 -1.98
CA ALA A 435 -8.33 -35.86 -2.43
C ALA A 435 -8.67 -34.80 -1.38
N ARG A 436 -8.59 -35.15 -0.09
CA ARG A 436 -8.75 -34.20 1.03
C ARG A 436 -7.63 -33.16 1.07
N LEU A 437 -6.38 -33.60 0.93
CA LEU A 437 -5.24 -32.68 0.93
C LEU A 437 -5.27 -31.75 -0.29
N GLU A 438 -5.53 -32.29 -1.48
CA GLU A 438 -5.66 -31.49 -2.71
C GLU A 438 -6.73 -30.41 -2.56
N ARG A 439 -7.88 -30.74 -1.96
CA ARG A 439 -8.94 -29.77 -1.66
C ARG A 439 -8.49 -28.66 -0.71
N TRP A 440 -7.73 -28.97 0.34
CA TRP A 440 -7.23 -27.94 1.25
C TRP A 440 -6.17 -27.04 0.61
N LEU A 441 -5.29 -27.59 -0.23
CA LEU A 441 -4.29 -26.82 -0.97
C LEU A 441 -4.92 -25.97 -2.08
N ASP A 442 -5.93 -26.49 -2.77
CA ASP A 442 -6.78 -25.72 -3.68
C ASP A 442 -7.44 -24.55 -2.95
N MET A 443 -7.90 -24.77 -1.71
CA MET A 443 -8.47 -23.71 -0.88
C MET A 443 -7.45 -22.64 -0.47
N VAL A 444 -6.20 -23.02 -0.17
CA VAL A 444 -5.12 -22.05 0.08
C VAL A 444 -4.90 -21.17 -1.14
N LEU A 445 -4.81 -21.76 -2.35
CA LEU A 445 -4.66 -21.02 -3.60
C LEU A 445 -5.83 -20.08 -3.87
N ARG A 446 -7.07 -20.54 -3.63
CA ARG A 446 -8.28 -19.70 -3.73
C ARG A 446 -8.28 -18.57 -2.71
N GLY A 447 -7.82 -18.83 -1.49
CA GLY A 447 -7.68 -17.81 -0.46
C GLY A 447 -6.69 -16.71 -0.86
N ILE A 448 -5.51 -17.10 -1.37
CA ILE A 448 -4.52 -16.15 -1.90
C ILE A 448 -5.15 -15.32 -3.02
N ALA A 449 -5.82 -15.97 -3.97
CA ALA A 449 -6.52 -15.28 -5.06
C ALA A 449 -7.64 -14.35 -4.55
N ALA A 450 -8.41 -14.73 -3.53
CA ALA A 450 -9.47 -13.89 -2.98
C ALA A 450 -8.92 -12.57 -2.42
N PHE A 451 -7.78 -12.61 -1.72
CA PHE A 451 -7.09 -11.39 -1.28
C PHE A 451 -6.62 -10.54 -2.46
N ASP A 452 -6.02 -11.15 -3.49
CA ASP A 452 -5.54 -10.38 -4.65
C ASP A 452 -6.70 -9.82 -5.49
N ILE A 453 -7.81 -10.54 -5.62
CA ILE A 453 -9.03 -10.08 -6.31
C ILE A 453 -9.63 -8.90 -5.57
N MET A 454 -9.67 -8.96 -4.23
CA MET A 454 -10.10 -7.86 -3.39
C MET A 454 -9.16 -6.65 -3.50
N GLU A 455 -7.84 -6.85 -3.62
CA GLU A 455 -6.87 -5.74 -3.69
C GLU A 455 -6.67 -5.16 -5.12
N GLN A 456 -6.86 -5.96 -6.16
CA GLN A 456 -6.43 -5.65 -7.54
C GLN A 456 -7.49 -5.91 -8.61
N GLY A 457 -8.60 -6.57 -8.27
CA GLY A 457 -9.70 -6.90 -9.17
C GLY A 457 -9.64 -8.33 -9.71
N ALA A 458 -10.77 -8.80 -10.25
CA ALA A 458 -10.97 -10.21 -10.61
C ALA A 458 -10.25 -10.68 -11.90
N THR A 459 -9.76 -9.75 -12.73
CA THR A 459 -9.32 -10.07 -14.09
C THR A 459 -7.81 -10.23 -14.22
N LYS A 460 -7.04 -9.35 -13.59
CA LYS A 460 -5.58 -9.33 -13.70
C LYS A 460 -4.96 -8.57 -12.53
N MET A 461 -3.92 -9.15 -11.93
CA MET A 461 -3.05 -8.43 -11.01
C MET A 461 -2.23 -7.38 -11.78
N THR A 462 -2.48 -6.11 -11.48
CA THR A 462 -1.72 -4.99 -12.04
C THR A 462 -0.36 -4.83 -11.36
N ARG A 463 -0.25 -5.31 -10.11
CA ARG A 463 0.94 -5.24 -9.27
C ARG A 463 1.24 -6.62 -8.71
N LEU A 464 2.11 -7.35 -9.40
CA LEU A 464 2.62 -8.62 -8.93
C LEU A 464 3.94 -8.40 -8.18
N GLY A 465 3.88 -8.36 -6.86
CA GLY A 465 5.07 -8.40 -6.01
C GLY A 465 5.79 -9.76 -6.11
N GLU A 466 7.12 -9.78 -6.02
CA GLU A 466 7.90 -11.02 -6.06
C GLU A 466 7.51 -12.00 -4.97
N ARG A 467 7.22 -11.53 -3.75
CA ARG A 467 6.75 -12.42 -2.67
C ARG A 467 5.42 -13.05 -3.04
N ARG A 468 4.49 -12.28 -3.61
CA ARG A 468 3.19 -12.82 -4.03
C ARG A 468 3.37 -13.87 -5.14
N LEU A 469 4.22 -13.59 -6.12
CA LEU A 469 4.59 -14.54 -7.18
C LEU A 469 5.13 -15.85 -6.57
N ARG A 470 6.11 -15.78 -5.68
CA ARG A 470 6.67 -16.96 -5.01
C ARG A 470 5.61 -17.74 -4.25
N ARG A 471 4.72 -17.05 -3.51
CA ARG A 471 3.61 -17.70 -2.77
C ARG A 471 2.70 -18.51 -3.69
N TYR A 472 2.33 -18.01 -4.88
CA TYR A 472 1.58 -18.80 -5.86
C TYR A 472 2.35 -20.04 -6.33
N LEU A 473 3.62 -19.86 -6.71
CA LEU A 473 4.43 -20.95 -7.24
C LEU A 473 4.66 -22.05 -6.19
N MET A 474 4.93 -21.66 -4.94
CA MET A 474 5.07 -22.57 -3.80
C MET A 474 3.81 -23.42 -3.59
N TRP A 475 2.63 -22.78 -3.52
CA TRP A 475 1.40 -23.50 -3.24
C TRP A 475 0.89 -24.33 -4.42
N HIS A 476 1.12 -23.89 -5.67
CA HIS A 476 0.89 -24.73 -6.83
C HIS A 476 1.84 -25.94 -6.87
N LEU A 477 3.10 -25.77 -6.47
CA LEU A 477 4.03 -26.90 -6.33
C LEU A 477 3.58 -27.85 -5.23
N GLN A 478 3.11 -27.34 -4.08
CA GLN A 478 2.52 -28.20 -3.04
C GLN A 478 1.32 -28.98 -3.55
N LEU A 479 0.43 -28.35 -4.33
CA LEU A 479 -0.72 -29.04 -4.92
C LEU A 479 -0.28 -30.13 -5.90
N ALA A 480 0.75 -29.89 -6.73
CA ALA A 480 1.32 -30.92 -7.59
C ALA A 480 1.95 -32.07 -6.79
N ARG A 481 2.65 -31.78 -5.69
CA ARG A 481 3.22 -32.80 -4.78
C ARG A 481 2.14 -33.63 -4.11
N ALA A 482 1.00 -33.02 -3.75
CA ALA A 482 -0.12 -33.70 -3.08
C ALA A 482 -0.70 -34.85 -3.91
N ALA A 483 -0.65 -34.77 -5.24
CA ALA A 483 -1.10 -35.85 -6.13
C ALA A 483 -0.33 -37.18 -5.93
N THR A 484 0.82 -37.12 -5.27
CA THR A 484 1.66 -38.30 -5.00
C THR A 484 1.41 -38.93 -3.63
N ILE A 485 0.55 -38.32 -2.80
CA ILE A 485 0.25 -38.79 -1.44
C ILE A 485 -0.56 -40.09 -1.52
N ARG A 486 -0.24 -41.02 -0.60
CA ARG A 486 -0.89 -42.32 -0.48
C ARG A 486 -1.39 -42.61 0.93
N GLU A 487 -0.70 -42.06 1.93
CA GLU A 487 -0.97 -42.36 3.33
C GLU A 487 -0.97 -41.08 4.18
N PRO A 488 -1.68 -41.07 5.34
CA PRO A 488 -1.72 -39.92 6.24
C PRO A 488 -0.36 -39.40 6.70
N SER A 489 0.63 -40.26 6.91
CA SER A 489 2.00 -39.89 7.31
C SER A 489 2.66 -38.95 6.30
N HIS A 490 2.41 -39.16 5.01
CA HIS A 490 3.03 -38.38 3.93
C HIS A 490 2.60 -36.90 3.96
N VAL A 491 1.42 -36.59 4.53
CA VAL A 491 0.94 -35.19 4.64
C VAL A 491 1.90 -34.36 5.49
N ASP A 492 2.28 -34.90 6.66
CA ASP A 492 3.22 -34.24 7.56
C ASP A 492 4.64 -34.21 6.94
N GLU A 493 5.07 -35.25 6.23
CA GLU A 493 6.35 -35.27 5.52
C GLU A 493 6.42 -34.24 4.38
N MET A 494 5.32 -34.00 3.67
CA MET A 494 5.25 -33.04 2.57
C MET A 494 5.29 -31.59 3.05
N LEU A 495 4.53 -31.27 4.10
CA LEU A 495 4.30 -29.89 4.55
C LEU A 495 5.28 -29.41 5.62
N ARG A 496 6.00 -30.31 6.31
CA ARG A 496 6.96 -29.94 7.36
C ARG A 496 8.21 -29.24 6.83
N PRO A 497 8.89 -29.71 5.76
CA PRO A 497 10.05 -29.01 5.24
C PRO A 497 9.66 -27.63 4.68
N PRO A 498 10.49 -26.59 4.90
CA PRO A 498 10.31 -25.32 4.21
C PRO A 498 10.48 -25.54 2.71
N LEU A 499 9.56 -24.96 1.94
CA LEU A 499 9.58 -24.94 0.48
C LEU A 499 9.65 -23.50 0.00
N THR A 500 10.62 -23.19 -0.85
CA THR A 500 10.73 -21.91 -1.55
C THR A 500 10.77 -22.18 -3.04
N VAL A 501 10.00 -21.42 -3.81
CA VAL A 501 9.99 -21.47 -5.27
C VAL A 501 10.15 -20.06 -5.81
N GLU A 502 11.08 -19.86 -6.73
CA GLU A 502 11.42 -18.55 -7.28
C GLU A 502 11.65 -18.61 -8.79
N LEU A 503 11.34 -17.52 -9.48
CA LEU A 503 11.75 -17.28 -10.86
C LEU A 503 12.87 -16.23 -10.86
N ALA A 504 13.97 -16.51 -11.55
CA ALA A 504 15.07 -15.56 -11.67
C ALA A 504 15.86 -15.75 -12.98
N PRO A 505 16.41 -14.68 -13.58
CA PRO A 505 16.22 -13.28 -13.20
C PRO A 505 14.86 -12.73 -13.66
N LEU A 506 14.35 -11.69 -12.97
CA LEU A 506 13.13 -10.97 -13.33
C LEU A 506 13.39 -9.46 -13.39
N ALA A 507 12.79 -8.78 -14.37
CA ALA A 507 12.78 -7.32 -14.41
C ALA A 507 11.64 -6.77 -13.55
N GLY A 508 11.90 -5.71 -12.78
CA GLY A 508 10.91 -5.11 -11.89
C GLY A 508 11.33 -3.74 -11.38
N ARG A 509 10.47 -3.14 -10.56
CA ARG A 509 10.73 -1.88 -9.85
C ARG A 509 10.43 -2.07 -8.37
N LEU A 510 11.12 -1.33 -7.49
CA LEU A 510 10.79 -1.34 -6.07
C LEU A 510 9.49 -0.55 -5.83
N ASP A 511 8.52 -1.18 -5.20
CA ASP A 511 7.38 -0.49 -4.61
C ASP A 511 7.84 0.12 -3.29
N THR A 512 7.92 1.43 -3.28
CA THR A 512 8.47 2.21 -2.16
C THR A 512 7.48 2.32 -1.00
N GLU A 513 6.21 1.90 -1.18
CA GLU A 513 5.26 1.78 -0.07
C GLU A 513 5.50 0.53 0.78
N ARG A 514 5.89 -0.60 0.15
CA ARG A 514 6.08 -1.89 0.83
C ARG A 514 7.52 -2.39 0.82
N TYR A 515 8.44 -1.64 0.22
CA TYR A 515 9.82 -2.05 -0.06
C TYR A 515 9.90 -3.42 -0.74
N GLU A 516 8.95 -3.71 -1.64
CA GLU A 516 8.84 -4.98 -2.35
C GLU A 516 9.10 -4.78 -3.85
N LYS A 517 9.88 -5.66 -4.48
CA LYS A 517 10.04 -5.62 -5.93
C LYS A 517 8.75 -6.06 -6.62
N VAL A 518 8.15 -5.15 -7.39
CA VAL A 518 7.03 -5.43 -8.30
C VAL A 518 7.59 -5.91 -9.62
N VAL A 519 7.30 -7.16 -9.94
CA VAL A 519 7.67 -7.81 -11.20
C VAL A 519 7.01 -7.08 -12.35
N SER A 520 7.81 -6.70 -13.34
CA SER A 520 7.35 -6.09 -14.59
C SER A 520 7.24 -7.13 -15.70
N ARG A 521 8.28 -7.97 -15.88
CA ARG A 521 8.34 -9.06 -16.86
C ARG A 521 9.43 -10.07 -16.53
N ALA A 522 9.32 -11.26 -17.09
CA ALA A 522 10.43 -12.22 -17.18
C ALA A 522 11.48 -11.76 -18.21
N LEU A 523 12.71 -12.26 -18.06
CA LEU A 523 13.82 -12.09 -19.00
C LEU A 523 13.99 -13.36 -19.86
N PRO A 524 14.69 -13.30 -21.01
CA PRO A 524 14.85 -14.47 -21.89
C PRO A 524 15.53 -15.68 -21.23
N ASP A 525 16.34 -15.44 -20.21
CA ASP A 525 17.11 -16.40 -19.43
C ASP A 525 16.48 -16.74 -18.07
N THR A 526 15.22 -16.34 -17.81
CA THR A 526 14.52 -16.70 -16.58
C THR A 526 14.41 -18.22 -16.43
N GLU A 527 14.88 -18.72 -15.29
CA GLU A 527 14.74 -20.10 -14.83
C GLU A 527 13.80 -20.18 -13.61
N LEU A 528 13.31 -21.38 -13.32
CA LEU A 528 12.63 -21.71 -12.06
C LEU A 528 13.60 -22.39 -11.10
N PHE A 529 13.62 -21.92 -9.86
CA PHE A 529 14.39 -22.47 -8.76
C PHE A 529 13.45 -22.96 -7.67
N CYS A 530 13.75 -24.11 -7.09
CA CYS A 530 13.04 -24.65 -5.94
C CYS A 530 14.04 -25.15 -4.89
N ALA A 531 13.87 -24.72 -3.65
CA ALA A 531 14.63 -25.19 -2.51
C ALA A 531 13.69 -25.92 -1.54
N ILE A 532 14.03 -27.17 -1.19
CA ILE A 532 13.27 -27.95 -0.22
C ILE A 532 14.19 -28.88 0.58
N GLY A 533 14.08 -28.85 1.90
CA GLY A 533 14.85 -29.75 2.78
C GLY A 533 16.37 -29.69 2.56
N GLY A 534 16.91 -28.54 2.15
CA GLY A 534 18.34 -28.36 1.80
C GLY A 534 18.72 -28.79 0.39
N HIS A 535 17.80 -29.29 -0.42
CA HIS A 535 18.04 -29.66 -1.82
C HIS A 535 17.62 -28.54 -2.77
N LEU A 536 18.43 -28.33 -3.82
CA LEU A 536 18.13 -27.44 -4.92
C LEU A 536 17.63 -28.21 -6.15
N VAL A 537 16.55 -27.69 -6.74
CA VAL A 537 16.00 -28.03 -8.04
C VAL A 537 16.05 -26.78 -8.91
N ARG A 538 16.51 -26.94 -10.16
CA ARG A 538 16.62 -25.87 -11.15
C ARG A 538 15.99 -26.32 -12.45
N GLN A 539 15.21 -25.46 -13.07
CA GLN A 539 14.55 -25.74 -14.33
C GLN A 539 14.63 -24.55 -15.28
N ALA A 540 15.47 -24.71 -16.31
CA ALA A 540 15.57 -23.75 -17.41
C ALA A 540 14.48 -23.97 -18.46
N ARG A 541 14.31 -22.95 -19.32
CA ARG A 541 13.40 -23.00 -20.46
C ARG A 541 13.77 -24.16 -21.40
N ARG A 542 12.76 -24.93 -21.80
CA ARG A 542 12.90 -26.04 -22.76
C ARG A 542 11.55 -26.37 -23.42
N PRO A 543 11.50 -27.22 -24.47
CA PRO A 543 10.22 -27.61 -25.07
C PRO A 543 9.24 -28.14 -24.02
N GLY A 544 8.03 -27.56 -23.97
CA GLY A 544 6.99 -27.91 -23.00
C GLY A 544 7.09 -27.24 -21.63
N PHE A 545 8.13 -26.44 -21.35
CA PHE A 545 8.28 -25.72 -20.08
C PHE A 545 8.90 -24.33 -20.28
N ASP A 546 8.11 -23.30 -20.01
CA ASP A 546 8.53 -21.89 -20.09
C ASP A 546 8.37 -21.19 -18.73
N PRO A 547 9.46 -21.04 -17.95
CA PRO A 547 9.43 -20.32 -16.68
C PRO A 547 8.90 -18.88 -16.81
N GLY A 548 9.20 -18.21 -17.92
CA GLY A 548 8.78 -16.82 -18.14
C GLY A 548 7.27 -16.68 -18.31
N ALA A 549 6.61 -17.69 -18.87
CA ALA A 549 5.15 -17.71 -19.04
C ALA A 549 4.41 -17.77 -17.70
N LEU A 550 5.04 -18.27 -16.64
CA LEU A 550 4.43 -18.36 -15.31
C LEU A 550 4.13 -16.99 -14.69
N VAL A 551 4.89 -15.95 -15.06
CA VAL A 551 4.64 -14.58 -14.56
C VAL A 551 3.26 -14.08 -15.03
N GLU A 552 2.95 -14.22 -16.31
CA GLU A 552 1.64 -13.80 -16.84
C GLU A 552 0.53 -14.78 -16.45
N ALA A 553 0.83 -16.07 -16.31
CA ALA A 553 -0.14 -17.04 -15.81
C ALA A 553 -0.59 -16.69 -14.37
N VAL A 554 0.35 -16.35 -13.48
CA VAL A 554 0.02 -15.86 -12.14
C VAL A 554 -0.78 -14.57 -12.21
N ARG A 555 -0.32 -13.57 -12.99
CA ARG A 555 -1.05 -12.29 -13.13
C ARG A 555 -2.49 -12.44 -13.56
N SER A 556 -2.78 -13.39 -14.44
CA SER A 556 -4.12 -13.64 -15.00
C SER A 556 -4.91 -14.71 -14.27
N TYR A 557 -4.40 -15.22 -13.14
CA TYR A 557 -5.00 -16.34 -12.40
C TYR A 557 -5.21 -17.59 -13.27
N ALA A 558 -4.35 -17.85 -14.26
CA ALA A 558 -4.42 -19.00 -15.14
C ALA A 558 -3.89 -20.27 -14.44
N ARG A 559 -4.68 -20.78 -13.49
CA ARG A 559 -4.31 -21.85 -12.55
C ARG A 559 -3.87 -23.12 -13.26
N GLU A 560 -4.53 -23.49 -14.35
CA GLU A 560 -4.26 -24.71 -15.10
C GLU A 560 -2.86 -24.70 -15.71
N LEU A 561 -2.43 -23.55 -16.26
CA LEU A 561 -1.10 -23.41 -16.84
C LEU A 561 0.01 -23.51 -15.78
N ILE A 562 -0.21 -22.90 -14.62
CA ILE A 562 0.73 -22.99 -13.49
C ILE A 562 0.78 -24.43 -12.99
N GLN A 563 -0.38 -25.08 -12.85
CA GLN A 563 -0.47 -26.46 -12.34
C GLN A 563 0.22 -27.45 -13.28
N GLN A 564 0.03 -27.33 -14.60
CA GLN A 564 0.70 -28.18 -15.58
C GLN A 564 2.24 -28.06 -15.47
N ALA A 565 2.74 -26.84 -15.32
CA ALA A 565 4.17 -26.60 -15.11
C ALA A 565 4.70 -27.21 -13.80
N MET A 566 3.93 -27.17 -12.71
CA MET A 566 4.33 -27.76 -11.44
C MET A 566 4.27 -29.29 -11.44
N VAL A 567 3.28 -29.89 -12.11
CA VAL A 567 3.21 -31.35 -12.31
C VAL A 567 4.44 -31.83 -13.07
N PHE A 568 4.80 -31.14 -14.15
CA PHE A 568 6.02 -31.42 -14.90
C PHE A 568 7.28 -31.39 -14.02
N LEU A 569 7.40 -30.37 -13.15
CA LEU A 569 8.52 -30.25 -12.23
C LEU A 569 8.59 -31.41 -11.22
N VAL A 570 7.43 -31.81 -10.65
CA VAL A 570 7.33 -32.95 -9.73
C VAL A 570 7.70 -34.26 -10.41
N ASP A 571 7.25 -34.48 -11.65
CA ASP A 571 7.57 -35.70 -12.37
C ASP A 571 9.06 -35.82 -12.72
N GLU A 572 9.68 -34.73 -13.15
CA GLU A 572 11.10 -34.70 -13.48
C GLU A 572 12.00 -34.88 -12.24
N HIS A 573 11.65 -34.23 -11.14
CA HIS A 573 12.47 -34.22 -9.92
C HIS A 573 11.85 -35.04 -8.79
N ARG A 574 11.13 -36.12 -9.14
CA ARG A 574 10.31 -36.92 -8.22
C ARG A 574 11.05 -37.35 -6.96
N GLY A 575 12.28 -37.83 -7.09
CA GLY A 575 13.08 -38.29 -5.94
C GLY A 575 13.38 -37.20 -4.90
N LYS A 576 13.38 -35.92 -5.30
CA LYS A 576 13.59 -34.78 -4.39
C LYS A 576 12.28 -34.15 -3.92
N LEU A 577 11.30 -34.06 -4.81
CA LEU A 577 10.04 -33.35 -4.54
C LEU A 577 8.97 -34.23 -3.89
N ALA A 578 9.02 -35.54 -4.09
CA ALA A 578 8.12 -36.51 -3.48
C ALA A 578 8.88 -37.75 -2.95
N PRO A 579 9.77 -37.56 -1.96
CA PRO A 579 10.65 -38.62 -1.47
C PRO A 579 9.90 -39.78 -0.77
N TRP A 580 8.66 -39.57 -0.30
CA TRP A 580 7.82 -40.61 0.32
C TRP A 580 7.27 -41.66 -0.66
N ILE A 581 7.53 -41.52 -1.95
CA ILE A 581 7.19 -42.56 -2.95
C ILE A 581 8.28 -43.65 -2.99
N ALA A 582 9.49 -43.34 -2.48
CA ALA A 582 10.69 -44.15 -2.65
C ALA A 582 10.67 -45.47 -1.86
#